data_AF-A0A6L5B9A2-F1
#
_entry.id   AF-A0A6L5B9A2-F1
#
_cell.length_a   1.000
_cell.length_b   1.000
_cell.length_c   1.000
_cell.angle_alpha   90.00
_cell.angle_beta   90.00
_cell.angle_gamma   90.00
#
_symmetry.space_group_name_H-M   'P 1'
#
loop_
_entity.id
_entity.type
_entity.pdbx_description
1 polymer ?
#
loop_
_entity_poly.entity_id
_entity_poly.type
_entity_poly.pdbx_seq_one_letter_code
_entity_poly.pdbx_strand_id
1 'polypeptide(L)'
;MRISNQGQKQGRNEFVIRLQPSEAMYMKLTVKKPGLEMSTAQSELDLSYGQRYQDVTIPEAYERLILDTIRGDQQHFVRRDELKAAWEIFTALLHRIDKGELKSVSYKPGSRGPEEADELLKKLAMLKHMAIHGSLQPYNLNYYEAALMLVYLLR
;
A
#
# COMPACT_ATOMS: atom_id res chain seq x y z
N MET A 1 13.30 -29.62 37.31
CA MET A 1 12.44 -28.45 37.09
C MET A 1 12.38 -28.20 35.58
N ARG A 2 11.30 -28.62 34.91
CA ARG A 2 11.14 -28.45 33.46
C ARG A 2 10.59 -27.06 33.20
N ILE A 3 11.39 -26.20 32.58
CA ILE A 3 10.97 -24.87 32.14
C ILE A 3 10.13 -25.08 30.89
N SER A 4 8.81 -25.05 31.03
CA SER A 4 7.87 -25.03 29.92
C SER A 4 8.04 -23.71 29.18
N ASN A 5 8.80 -23.75 28.08
CA ASN A 5 8.91 -22.63 27.15
C ASN A 5 7.57 -22.52 26.39
N GLN A 6 6.61 -21.80 26.96
CA GLN A 6 5.44 -21.35 26.22
C GLN A 6 5.96 -20.34 25.20
N GLY A 7 6.20 -20.81 23.97
CA GLY A 7 6.58 -19.96 22.85
C GLY A 7 5.50 -18.93 22.62
N GLN A 8 5.68 -17.73 23.20
CA GLN A 8 4.89 -16.56 22.84
C GLN A 8 5.04 -16.39 21.33
N LYS A 9 3.91 -16.46 20.62
CA LYS A 9 3.84 -16.40 19.16
C LYS A 9 4.44 -15.06 18.74
N GLN A 10 5.70 -15.10 18.29
CA GLN A 10 6.43 -13.90 17.91
C GLN A 10 5.72 -13.29 16.70
N GLY A 11 5.33 -12.01 16.81
CA GLY A 11 4.67 -11.30 15.72
C GLY A 11 5.58 -11.26 14.48
N ARG A 12 5.00 -11.37 13.29
CA ARG A 12 5.75 -11.24 12.04
C ARG A 12 6.33 -9.82 11.97
N ASN A 13 7.60 -9.72 11.58
CA ASN A 13 8.20 -8.41 11.32
C ASN A 13 7.55 -7.81 10.07
N GLU A 14 7.21 -6.53 10.14
CA GLU A 14 6.54 -5.81 9.06
C GLU A 14 7.37 -4.59 8.71
N PHE A 15 7.66 -4.40 7.43
CA PHE A 15 8.26 -3.18 6.91
C PHE A 15 7.18 -2.45 6.11
N VAL A 16 6.78 -1.29 6.62
CA VAL A 16 5.66 -0.52 6.07
C VAL A 16 6.19 0.78 5.49
N ILE A 17 5.91 0.99 4.21
CA ILE A 17 6.13 2.26 3.51
C ILE A 17 4.75 2.85 3.26
N ARG A 18 4.42 3.92 3.97
CA ARG A 18 3.20 4.69 3.75
C ARG A 18 3.53 5.85 2.83
N LEU A 19 2.98 5.79 1.62
CA LEU A 19 3.07 6.85 0.62
C LEU A 19 2.20 8.03 1.03
N GLN A 20 0.88 7.84 1.19
CA GLN A 20 -0.05 8.90 1.59
C GLN A 20 -1.23 8.34 2.41
N PRO A 21 -1.91 9.15 3.25
CA PRO A 21 -1.48 10.47 3.73
C PRO A 21 -0.37 10.34 4.81
N SER A 22 0.36 11.44 5.06
CA SER A 22 1.44 11.53 6.05
C SER A 22 2.55 10.50 5.80
N GLU A 23 3.40 10.79 4.82
CA GLU A 23 4.53 9.98 4.37
C GLU A 23 5.34 9.47 5.57
N ALA A 24 5.41 8.14 5.71
CA ALA A 24 6.14 7.52 6.81
C ALA A 24 6.70 6.16 6.41
N MET A 25 7.82 5.82 7.00
CA MET A 25 8.42 4.50 6.88
C MET A 25 8.63 3.94 8.27
N TYR A 26 8.03 2.81 8.59
CA TYR A 26 8.22 2.18 9.89
C TYR A 26 8.40 0.67 9.80
N MET A 27 9.17 0.14 10.74
CA MET A 27 9.42 -1.29 10.87
C MET A 27 8.90 -1.80 12.21
N LYS A 28 7.95 -2.73 12.17
CA LYS A 28 7.45 -3.41 13.37
C LYS A 28 8.31 -4.62 13.67
N LEU A 29 8.89 -4.66 14.85
CA LEU A 29 9.83 -5.70 15.28
C LEU A 29 9.46 -6.19 16.67
N THR A 30 9.77 -7.45 16.95
CA THR A 30 9.72 -7.94 18.32
C THR A 30 11.04 -7.63 19.03
N VAL A 31 10.98 -6.83 20.08
CA VAL A 31 12.14 -6.47 20.92
C VAL A 31 11.94 -6.98 22.35
N LYS A 32 13.04 -7.10 23.12
CA LYS A 32 12.93 -7.40 24.54
C LYS A 32 12.24 -6.23 25.25
N LYS A 33 11.25 -6.52 26.07
CA LYS A 33 10.61 -5.51 26.91
C LYS A 33 11.65 -4.95 27.91
N PRO A 34 11.84 -3.63 28.01
CA PRO A 34 12.70 -3.05 29.04
C PRO A 34 12.20 -3.45 30.44
N GLY A 35 13.06 -4.07 31.24
CA GLY A 35 12.71 -4.57 32.57
C GLY A 35 13.50 -5.81 32.99
N LEU A 36 13.20 -6.30 34.19
CA LEU A 36 13.80 -7.51 34.77
C LEU A 36 13.18 -8.81 34.25
N GLU A 37 11.99 -8.72 33.64
CA GLU A 37 11.31 -9.86 33.03
C GLU A 37 11.91 -10.21 31.66
N MET A 38 11.97 -11.51 31.34
CA MET A 38 12.36 -12.01 30.03
C MET A 38 11.14 -12.15 29.11
N SER A 39 10.41 -11.04 28.92
CA SER A 39 9.27 -10.97 28.01
C SER A 39 9.61 -10.15 26.76
N THR A 40 9.01 -10.51 25.64
CA THR A 40 9.16 -9.80 24.36
C THR A 40 7.93 -8.95 24.08
N ALA A 41 8.12 -7.77 23.49
CA ALA A 41 7.06 -6.86 23.08
C ALA A 41 7.26 -6.40 21.63
N GLN A 42 6.17 -6.12 20.92
CA GLN A 42 6.24 -5.51 19.59
C GLN A 42 6.55 -4.01 19.75
N SER A 43 7.55 -3.54 19.03
CA SER A 43 7.98 -2.14 18.99
C SER A 43 8.13 -1.69 17.53
N GLU A 44 8.19 -0.39 17.32
CA GLU A 44 8.20 0.24 16.01
C GLU A 44 9.42 1.16 15.89
N LEU A 45 10.18 1.01 14.79
CA LEU A 45 11.18 1.99 14.36
C LEU A 45 10.50 2.87 13.32
N ASP A 46 10.23 4.13 13.64
CA ASP A 46 9.47 5.05 12.79
C ASP A 46 10.34 6.17 12.21
N LEU A 47 10.11 6.47 10.93
CA LEU A 47 10.57 7.67 10.24
C LEU A 47 9.36 8.35 9.60
N SER A 48 8.75 9.27 10.33
CA SER A 48 7.70 10.14 9.83
C SER A 48 8.30 11.39 9.16
N TYR A 49 8.05 11.58 7.86
CA TYR A 49 8.64 12.68 7.09
C TYR A 49 8.20 14.04 7.62
N GLY A 50 6.91 14.21 7.90
CA GLY A 50 6.37 15.47 8.43
C GLY A 50 6.94 15.86 9.81
N GLN A 51 7.35 14.89 10.63
CA GLN A 51 8.00 15.20 11.92
C GLN A 51 9.50 15.46 11.77
N ARG A 52 10.15 14.72 10.86
CA ARG A 52 11.62 14.74 10.70
C ARG A 52 12.14 15.87 9.82
N TYR A 53 11.35 16.33 8.85
CA TYR A 53 11.71 17.32 7.83
C TYR A 53 10.67 18.45 7.78
N GLN A 54 10.48 19.14 8.90
CA GLN A 54 9.46 20.18 9.04
C GLN A 54 9.62 21.35 8.05
N ASP A 55 10.85 21.64 7.62
CA ASP A 55 11.17 22.75 6.70
C ASP A 55 11.22 22.32 5.22
N VAL A 56 10.89 21.06 4.91
CA VAL A 56 10.95 20.53 3.54
C VAL A 56 9.55 20.32 3.01
N THR A 57 9.17 21.11 2.00
CA THR A 57 7.96 20.85 1.23
C THR A 57 8.23 19.70 0.26
N ILE A 58 7.46 18.63 0.39
CA ILE A 58 7.48 17.53 -0.57
C ILE A 58 6.76 18.04 -1.84
N PRO A 59 7.44 18.09 -3.00
CA PRO A 59 6.82 18.58 -4.23
C PRO A 59 5.70 17.63 -4.67
N GLU A 60 4.68 18.21 -5.30
CA GLU A 60 3.57 17.43 -5.83
C GLU A 60 4.05 16.54 -6.99
N ALA A 61 3.35 15.41 -7.21
CA ALA A 61 3.75 14.42 -8.20
C ALA A 61 3.94 15.02 -9.61
N TYR A 62 3.07 15.94 -10.02
CA TYR A 62 3.16 16.61 -11.32
C TYR A 62 4.30 17.63 -11.41
N GLU A 63 4.59 18.38 -10.34
CA GLU A 63 5.71 19.32 -10.33
C GLU A 63 7.03 18.59 -10.59
N ARG A 64 7.17 17.41 -9.96
CA ARG A 64 8.33 16.55 -10.16
C ARG A 64 8.42 16.02 -11.58
N LEU A 65 7.33 15.49 -12.14
CA LEU A 65 7.31 14.95 -13.50
C LEU A 65 7.61 16.01 -14.57
N ILE A 66 7.08 17.22 -14.40
CA ILE A 66 7.37 18.34 -15.31
C ILE A 66 8.85 18.73 -15.22
N LEU A 67 9.40 18.82 -14.02
CA LEU A 67 10.81 19.11 -13.81
C LEU A 67 11.72 18.06 -14.44
N ASP A 68 11.37 16.78 -14.31
CA ASP A 68 12.14 15.68 -14.90
C ASP A 68 12.06 15.71 -16.43
N THR A 69 10.90 16.09 -17.01
CA THR A 69 10.75 16.32 -18.46
C THR A 69 11.69 17.42 -18.96
N ILE A 70 11.77 18.54 -18.23
CA ILE A 70 12.65 19.67 -18.58
C ILE A 70 14.14 19.26 -18.50
N ARG A 71 14.47 18.39 -17.54
CA ARG A 71 15.84 17.85 -17.37
C ARG A 71 16.19 16.74 -18.36
N GLY A 72 15.23 16.25 -19.14
CA GLY A 72 15.40 15.09 -20.00
C GLY A 72 15.59 13.77 -19.22
N ASP A 73 15.17 13.74 -17.96
CA ASP A 73 15.23 12.55 -17.12
C ASP A 73 13.94 11.73 -17.30
N GLN A 74 14.10 10.49 -17.77
CA GLN A 74 12.99 9.59 -18.05
C GLN A 74 12.79 8.50 -16.98
N GLN A 75 13.49 8.56 -15.85
CA GLN A 75 13.43 7.51 -14.82
C GLN A 75 12.05 7.29 -14.20
N HIS A 76 11.24 8.35 -14.11
CA HIS A 76 9.88 8.28 -13.54
C HIS A 76 8.79 8.03 -14.59
N PHE A 77 9.15 7.78 -15.85
CA PHE A 77 8.21 7.53 -16.93
C PHE A 77 8.16 6.04 -17.25
N VAL A 78 6.94 5.53 -17.45
CA VAL A 78 6.72 4.13 -17.83
C VAL A 78 7.27 3.88 -19.23
N ARG A 79 8.08 2.84 -19.38
CA ARG A 79 8.64 2.47 -20.68
C ARG A 79 7.63 1.66 -21.52
N ARG A 80 7.84 1.61 -22.84
CA ARG A 80 6.93 0.91 -23.78
C ARG A 80 6.82 -0.60 -23.50
N ASP A 81 7.94 -1.22 -23.15
CA ASP A 81 8.04 -2.63 -22.78
C ASP A 81 7.35 -2.92 -21.44
N GLU A 82 7.54 -2.05 -20.44
CA GLU A 82 6.83 -2.14 -19.15
C GLU A 82 5.31 -2.01 -19.33
N LEU A 83 4.87 -1.05 -20.15
CA LEU A 83 3.46 -0.86 -20.47
C LEU A 83 2.86 -2.10 -21.14
N LYS A 84 3.57 -2.67 -22.13
CA LYS A 84 3.13 -3.89 -22.82
C LYS A 84 3.01 -5.06 -21.84
N ALA A 85 3.99 -5.27 -20.97
CA ALA A 85 3.97 -6.35 -19.99
C ALA A 85 2.82 -6.19 -18.98
N ALA A 86 2.55 -4.97 -18.51
CA ALA A 86 1.42 -4.68 -17.64
C ALA A 86 0.09 -5.02 -18.31
N TRP A 87 -0.10 -4.62 -19.58
CA TRP A 87 -1.29 -4.95 -20.35
C TRP A 87 -1.44 -6.46 -20.54
N GLU A 88 -0.39 -7.18 -20.90
CA GLU A 88 -0.44 -8.65 -21.06
C GLU A 88 -0.95 -9.37 -19.80
N ILE A 89 -0.58 -8.89 -18.61
CA ILE A 89 -1.05 -9.44 -17.32
C ILE A 89 -2.55 -9.21 -17.13
N PHE A 90 -3.06 -8.02 -17.43
CA PHE A 90 -4.45 -7.65 -17.11
C PHE A 90 -5.44 -7.93 -18.26
N THR A 91 -5.02 -7.94 -19.52
CA THR A 91 -5.92 -8.08 -20.69
C THR A 91 -6.78 -9.34 -20.63
N ALA A 92 -6.19 -10.49 -20.26
CA ALA A 92 -6.95 -11.74 -20.17
C ALA A 92 -8.04 -11.68 -19.09
N LEU A 93 -7.78 -11.00 -17.96
CA LEU A 93 -8.76 -10.78 -16.90
C LEU A 93 -9.85 -9.81 -17.36
N LEU A 94 -9.46 -8.67 -17.96
CA LEU A 94 -10.39 -7.65 -18.45
C LEU A 94 -11.36 -8.21 -19.48
N HIS A 95 -10.89 -8.99 -20.46
CA HIS A 95 -11.77 -9.62 -21.45
C HIS A 95 -12.81 -10.57 -20.85
N ARG A 96 -12.50 -11.23 -19.72
CA ARG A 96 -13.47 -12.09 -19.01
C ARG A 96 -14.50 -11.27 -18.25
N ILE A 97 -14.09 -10.11 -17.72
CA ILE A 97 -15.01 -9.14 -17.10
C ILE A 97 -15.97 -8.60 -18.17
N ASP A 98 -15.47 -8.19 -19.33
CA ASP A 98 -16.29 -7.63 -20.43
C ASP A 98 -17.30 -8.64 -20.99
N LYS A 99 -16.95 -9.93 -20.98
CA LYS A 99 -17.86 -11.03 -21.35
C LYS A 99 -18.91 -11.36 -20.27
N GLY A 100 -18.84 -10.75 -19.10
CA GLY A 100 -19.73 -11.02 -17.97
C GLY A 100 -19.46 -12.37 -17.28
N GLU A 101 -18.29 -12.98 -17.49
CA GLU A 101 -17.91 -14.26 -16.87
C GLU A 101 -17.59 -14.13 -15.38
N LEU A 102 -17.36 -12.91 -14.90
CA LEU A 102 -17.03 -12.59 -13.51
C LEU A 102 -18.17 -11.79 -12.88
N LYS A 103 -18.70 -12.29 -11.76
CA LYS A 103 -19.73 -11.59 -10.99
C LYS A 103 -19.08 -10.57 -10.06
N SER A 104 -19.51 -9.32 -10.14
CA SER A 104 -19.14 -8.28 -9.16
C SER A 104 -19.85 -8.53 -7.83
N VAL A 105 -19.11 -8.50 -6.72
CA VAL A 105 -19.67 -8.56 -5.38
C VAL A 105 -19.97 -7.15 -4.89
N SER A 106 -21.20 -6.92 -4.40
CA SER A 106 -21.59 -5.63 -3.83
C SER A 106 -21.04 -5.47 -2.42
N TYR A 107 -20.62 -4.25 -2.07
CA TYR A 107 -20.15 -3.91 -0.73
C TYR A 107 -20.68 -2.53 -0.32
N LYS A 108 -20.83 -2.32 0.98
CA LYS A 108 -21.36 -1.07 1.52
C LYS A 108 -20.35 0.08 1.30
N PRO A 109 -20.78 1.26 0.83
CA PRO A 109 -19.91 2.44 0.75
C PRO A 109 -19.26 2.76 2.10
N GLY A 110 -17.96 3.01 2.11
CA GLY A 110 -17.16 3.21 3.34
C GLY A 110 -16.76 1.92 4.06
N SER A 111 -17.19 0.74 3.59
CA SER A 111 -16.63 -0.54 4.06
C SER A 111 -15.26 -0.78 3.44
N ARG A 112 -14.53 -1.77 3.98
CA ARG A 112 -13.18 -2.17 3.53
C ARG A 112 -13.22 -3.10 2.30
N GLY A 113 -14.33 -3.11 1.56
CA GLY A 113 -14.60 -4.05 0.47
C GLY A 113 -15.46 -5.25 0.90
N PRO A 114 -15.60 -6.24 0.01
CA PRO A 114 -16.36 -7.47 0.24
C PRO A 114 -15.60 -8.46 1.16
N GLU A 115 -16.33 -9.35 1.84
CA GLU A 115 -15.75 -10.32 2.79
C GLU A 115 -14.83 -11.33 2.08
N GLU A 116 -15.16 -11.67 0.83
CA GLU A 116 -14.39 -12.57 -0.02
C GLU A 116 -12.95 -12.07 -0.27
N ALA A 117 -12.72 -10.76 -0.20
CA ALA A 117 -11.39 -10.19 -0.29
C ALA A 117 -10.54 -10.53 0.95
N ASP A 118 -11.15 -10.54 2.14
CA ASP A 118 -10.46 -10.91 3.38
C ASP A 118 -10.20 -12.43 3.44
N GLU A 119 -11.10 -13.24 2.89
CA GLU A 119 -10.89 -14.68 2.72
C GLU A 119 -9.72 -14.99 1.78
N LEU A 120 -9.61 -14.27 0.65
CA LEU A 120 -8.51 -14.41 -0.27
C LEU A 120 -7.16 -14.07 0.40
N LEU A 121 -7.10 -12.99 1.18
CA LEU A 121 -5.89 -12.61 1.93
C LEU A 121 -5.49 -13.68 2.95
N LYS A 122 -6.46 -14.24 3.69
CA LYS A 122 -6.22 -15.35 4.63
C LYS A 122 -5.67 -16.57 3.91
N LYS A 123 -6.22 -16.92 2.74
CA LYS A 123 -5.75 -18.03 1.91
C LYS A 123 -4.31 -17.82 1.43
N LEU A 124 -3.93 -16.58 1.12
CA LEU A 124 -2.56 -16.21 0.74
C LEU A 124 -1.61 -16.03 1.93
N ALA A 125 -2.04 -16.38 3.15
CA ALA A 125 -1.30 -16.19 4.40
C ALA A 125 -0.83 -14.73 4.61
N MET A 126 -1.56 -13.77 4.05
CA MET A 126 -1.34 -12.35 4.26
C MET A 126 -2.26 -11.87 5.38
N LEU A 127 -1.65 -11.36 6.46
CA LEU A 127 -2.40 -10.67 7.51
C LEU A 127 -2.67 -9.24 7.04
N LYS A 128 -3.96 -8.88 7.02
CA LYS A 128 -4.37 -7.52 6.62
C LYS A 128 -3.99 -6.55 7.73
N HIS A 129 -3.00 -5.69 7.48
CA HIS A 129 -2.69 -4.61 8.42
C HIS A 129 -3.85 -3.62 8.44
N MET A 130 -4.31 -3.28 9.65
CA MET A 130 -5.25 -2.20 9.84
C MET A 130 -4.42 -0.92 9.80
N ALA A 131 -4.66 -0.06 8.80
CA ALA A 131 -4.19 1.31 8.84
C ALA A 131 -4.89 2.02 10.01
N ILE A 132 -4.43 1.75 11.23
CA ILE A 132 -4.84 2.42 12.45
C ILE A 132 -3.97 3.67 12.48
N HIS A 133 -4.44 4.74 11.84
CA HIS A 133 -4.25 6.13 12.25
C HIS A 133 -5.01 7.01 11.26
N GLY A 134 -6.06 7.66 11.75
CA GLY A 134 -6.68 8.83 11.12
C GLY A 134 -7.47 8.54 9.85
N SER A 135 -8.80 8.57 9.97
CA SER A 135 -9.73 9.02 8.93
C SER A 135 -9.31 8.74 7.48
N LEU A 136 -9.96 7.75 6.84
CA LEU A 136 -10.31 7.87 5.43
C LEU A 136 -11.15 9.15 5.27
N GLN A 137 -10.50 10.31 5.21
CA GLN A 137 -11.13 11.49 4.67
C GLN A 137 -11.33 11.22 3.18
N PRO A 138 -12.52 11.50 2.63
CA PRO A 138 -12.74 11.43 1.20
C PRO A 138 -11.98 12.59 0.55
N TYR A 139 -10.69 12.38 0.25
CA TYR A 139 -10.00 13.29 -0.65
C TYR A 139 -10.56 13.04 -2.05
N ASN A 140 -11.19 14.08 -2.59
CA ASN A 140 -11.72 14.14 -3.95
C ASN A 140 -10.63 13.73 -4.94
N LEU A 141 -10.73 12.49 -5.39
CA LEU A 141 -9.76 11.89 -6.28
C LEU A 141 -10.06 12.33 -7.72
N ASN A 142 -9.61 13.54 -8.07
CA ASN A 142 -9.43 13.95 -9.48
C ASN A 142 -8.44 13.03 -10.24
N TYR A 143 -7.80 12.06 -9.57
CA TYR A 143 -6.97 11.05 -10.22
C TYR A 143 -7.78 9.99 -10.99
N TYR A 144 -9.06 9.76 -10.65
CA TYR A 144 -9.90 8.83 -11.44
C TYR A 144 -10.20 9.39 -12.84
N GLU A 145 -10.40 10.72 -12.97
CA GLU A 145 -10.61 11.33 -14.29
C GLU A 145 -9.36 11.31 -15.16
N ALA A 146 -8.16 11.49 -14.58
CA ALA A 146 -6.90 11.41 -15.33
C ALA A 146 -6.59 9.98 -15.81
N ALA A 147 -6.87 8.97 -14.97
CA ALA A 147 -6.70 7.57 -15.36
C ALA A 147 -7.72 7.13 -16.43
N LEU A 148 -8.97 7.61 -16.33
CA LEU A 148 -9.98 7.43 -17.38
C LEU A 148 -9.59 8.14 -18.69
N MET A 149 -9.01 9.34 -18.62
CA MET A 149 -8.55 10.05 -19.82
C MET A 149 -7.42 9.32 -20.56
N LEU A 150 -6.47 8.69 -19.86
CA LEU A 150 -5.41 7.91 -20.51
C LEU A 150 -5.90 6.62 -21.17
N VAL A 151 -6.95 6.00 -20.63
CA VAL A 151 -7.60 4.85 -21.29
C VAL A 151 -8.42 5.29 -22.50
N TYR A 152 -9.05 6.48 -22.46
CA TYR A 152 -9.82 7.02 -23.58
C TYR A 152 -8.96 7.61 -24.71
N LEU A 153 -7.76 8.11 -24.43
CA LEU A 153 -6.84 8.69 -25.44
C LEU A 153 -6.04 7.64 -26.24
N LEU A 154 -6.03 6.38 -25.80
CA LEU A 154 -5.33 5.27 -26.46
C LEU A 154 -6.28 4.34 -27.25
N ARG A 155 -7.53 4.77 -27.48
CA ARG A 155 -8.51 4.11 -28.33
C ARG A 155 -8.82 4.98 -29.54
#